data_AF-A0A7J7WR40-F1
#
_entry.id   AF-A0A7J7WR40-F1
#
_cell.length_a   1.000
_cell.length_b   1.000
_cell.length_c   1.000
_cell.angle_alpha   90.00
_cell.angle_beta   90.00
_cell.angle_gamma   90.00
#
_symmetry.space_group_name_H-M   'P 1'
#
loop_
_entity.id
_entity.type
_entity.pdbx_description
1 polymer ?
#
loop_
_entity_poly.entity_id
_entity_poly.type
_entity_poly.pdbx_seq_one_letter_code
_entity_poly.pdbx_strand_id
1 'polypeptide(L)'
;MLLKNNSELLNNLGNFINRAGMFVSKFFGGYVPEMMLTSDDQRLLAHVTLELQHYHQLLEKVRIRDALRSILTISRHGNQYIQPYMPTVSATIAAQLQLPPPACSILPTDFLCTLPAGHQIGTVSPLFQKLENDQIESLRQRFGGGQAKASPKPAVVETVTAAGSQQIQVLMDEMTKQGNIVRELKAQKADKNQVAAEVAKLLELKKQLALAEGKPLDTPKGKKKK
;
A
#
# COMPACT_ATOMS: atom_id res chain seq x y z
N MET A 1 2.74 -6.93 -14.25
CA MET A 1 2.16 -5.83 -13.43
C MET A 1 2.60 -5.93 -11.96
N LEU A 2 2.41 -7.08 -11.29
CA LEU A 2 2.85 -7.33 -9.90
C LEU A 2 4.32 -6.98 -9.65
N LEU A 3 5.21 -7.47 -10.51
CA LEU A 3 6.65 -7.21 -10.38
C LEU A 3 6.97 -5.71 -10.39
N LYS A 4 6.27 -4.91 -11.20
CA LYS A 4 6.54 -3.48 -11.32
C LYS A 4 6.03 -2.66 -10.15
N ASN A 5 4.86 -2.98 -9.58
CA ASN A 5 4.40 -2.32 -8.35
C ASN A 5 5.39 -2.58 -7.21
N ASN A 6 5.72 -3.85 -6.97
CA ASN A 6 6.54 -4.20 -5.83
C ASN A 6 8.01 -3.78 -6.04
N SER A 7 8.55 -3.86 -7.25
CA SER A 7 9.94 -3.45 -7.51
C SER A 7 10.13 -1.95 -7.65
N GLU A 8 9.31 -1.26 -8.44
CA GLU A 8 9.51 0.16 -8.77
C GLU A 8 8.82 1.08 -7.76
N LEU A 9 7.58 0.78 -7.37
CA LEU A 9 6.81 1.65 -6.48
C LEU A 9 7.14 1.36 -5.02
N LEU A 10 7.02 0.11 -4.57
CA LEU A 10 7.24 -0.22 -3.16
C LEU A 10 8.73 -0.18 -2.80
N ASN A 11 9.56 -0.95 -3.50
CA ASN A 11 10.97 -1.17 -3.11
C ASN A 11 11.91 -0.02 -3.48
N ASN A 12 11.58 0.77 -4.51
CA ASN A 12 12.40 1.90 -4.93
C ASN A 12 11.78 3.22 -4.43
N LEU A 13 10.71 3.70 -5.07
CA LEU A 13 10.15 5.02 -4.81
C LEU A 13 9.63 5.20 -3.38
N GLY A 14 8.74 4.30 -2.95
CA GLY A 14 8.14 4.32 -1.63
C GLY A 14 9.17 4.19 -0.55
N ASN A 15 10.11 3.26 -0.72
CA ASN A 15 11.19 3.06 0.25
C ASN A 15 12.05 4.31 0.42
N PHE A 16 12.41 5.00 -0.67
CA PHE A 16 13.17 6.25 -0.61
C PHE A 16 12.42 7.34 0.18
N ILE A 17 11.18 7.65 -0.21
CA ILE A 17 10.40 8.72 0.43
C ILE A 17 10.11 8.40 1.90
N ASN A 18 9.69 7.16 2.17
CA ASN A 18 9.39 6.71 3.52
C ASN A 18 10.64 6.78 4.41
N ARG A 19 11.83 6.39 3.89
CA ARG A 19 13.08 6.46 4.65
C ARG A 19 13.52 7.89 4.91
N ALA A 20 13.47 8.76 3.90
CA ALA A 20 13.83 10.16 4.05
C ALA A 20 12.93 10.86 5.09
N GLY A 21 11.61 10.72 4.95
CA GLY A 21 10.65 11.29 5.91
C GLY A 21 10.78 10.69 7.31
N MET A 22 10.93 9.37 7.42
CA MET A 22 11.13 8.70 8.71
C MET A 22 12.43 9.13 9.38
N PHE A 23 13.50 9.38 8.61
CA PHE A 23 14.76 9.86 9.15
C PHE A 23 14.60 11.24 9.79
N VAL A 24 13.97 12.19 9.09
CA VAL A 24 13.67 13.53 9.63
C VAL A 24 12.77 13.45 10.87
N SER A 25 11.69 12.67 10.80
CA SER A 25 10.76 12.49 11.93
C SER A 25 11.43 11.87 13.15
N LYS A 26 12.24 10.82 12.97
CA LYS A 26 12.83 10.05 14.06
C LYS A 26 14.06 10.70 14.68
N PHE A 27 14.94 11.30 13.87
CA PHE A 27 16.23 11.79 14.34
C PHE A 27 16.25 13.31 14.58
N PHE A 28 15.35 14.06 13.95
CA PHE A 28 15.31 15.52 14.04
C PHE A 28 13.97 16.06 14.56
N GLY A 29 13.16 15.19 15.17
CA GLY A 29 11.86 15.57 15.75
C GLY A 29 10.86 16.09 14.71
N GLY A 30 11.04 15.74 13.43
CA GLY A 30 10.22 16.24 12.33
C GLY A 30 10.65 17.60 11.79
N TYR A 31 11.81 18.13 12.17
CA TYR A 31 12.35 19.37 11.61
C TYR A 31 13.47 19.08 10.63
N VAL A 32 13.45 19.72 9.46
CA VAL A 32 14.51 19.58 8.46
C VAL A 32 15.81 20.14 9.05
N PRO A 33 16.91 19.36 9.09
CA PRO A 33 18.17 19.81 9.64
C PRO A 33 18.86 20.85 8.76
N GLU A 34 19.83 21.56 9.33
CA GLU A 34 20.78 22.34 8.51
C GLU A 34 21.58 21.42 7.59
N MET A 35 21.75 21.85 6.34
CA MET A 35 22.44 21.09 5.30
C MET A 35 23.78 21.76 5.00
N MET A 36 24.88 21.14 5.43
CA MET A 36 26.22 21.53 5.01
C MET A 36 26.65 20.63 3.85
N LEU A 37 26.58 21.16 2.63
CA LEU A 37 26.81 20.40 1.41
C LEU A 37 28.29 20.10 1.21
N THR A 38 28.59 18.81 1.04
CA THR A 38 29.91 18.33 0.61
C THR A 38 30.02 18.33 -0.92
N SER A 39 31.22 18.07 -1.44
CA SER A 39 31.44 17.92 -2.89
C SER A 39 30.61 16.79 -3.51
N ASP A 40 30.40 15.71 -2.76
CA ASP A 40 29.60 14.57 -3.22
C ASP A 40 28.10 14.94 -3.26
N ASP A 41 27.63 15.73 -2.28
CA ASP A 41 26.26 16.23 -2.26
C ASP A 41 26.00 17.17 -3.44
N GLN A 42 26.95 18.07 -3.73
CA GLN A 42 26.86 18.96 -4.89
C GLN A 42 26.82 18.18 -6.20
N ARG A 43 27.62 17.12 -6.33
CA ARG A 43 27.60 16.23 -7.49
C ARG A 43 26.26 15.52 -7.62
N LEU A 44 25.69 15.05 -6.52
CA LEU A 44 24.36 14.44 -6.50
C LEU A 44 23.29 15.45 -6.96
N LEU A 45 23.29 16.67 -6.41
CA LEU A 45 22.35 17.73 -6.78
C LEU A 45 22.46 18.11 -8.27
N ALA A 46 23.68 18.18 -8.80
CA ALA A 46 23.92 18.43 -10.23
C ALA A 46 23.35 17.29 -11.09
N HIS A 47 23.55 16.03 -10.71
CA HIS A 47 22.96 14.89 -11.41
C HIS A 47 21.43 14.90 -11.40
N VAL A 48 20.82 15.22 -10.25
CA VAL A 48 19.36 15.36 -10.15
C VAL A 48 18.85 16.47 -11.06
N THR A 49 19.56 17.60 -11.12
CA THR A 49 19.22 18.72 -12.00
C THR A 49 19.30 18.33 -13.48
N LEU A 50 20.34 17.59 -13.90
CA LEU A 50 20.48 17.15 -15.29
C LEU A 50 19.39 16.17 -15.71
N GLU A 51 19.06 15.20 -14.86
CA GLU A 51 17.97 14.26 -15.13
C GLU A 51 16.61 14.98 -15.19
N LEU A 52 16.40 15.99 -14.35
CA LEU A 52 15.22 16.84 -14.40
C LEU A 52 15.10 17.58 -15.74
N GLN A 53 16.18 18.21 -16.20
CA GLN A 53 16.19 18.87 -17.50
C GLN A 53 15.89 17.87 -18.63
N HIS A 54 16.42 16.65 -18.54
CA HIS A 54 16.12 15.58 -19.50
C HIS A 54 14.64 15.17 -19.48
N TYR A 55 14.04 15.05 -18.29
CA TYR A 55 12.62 14.79 -18.14
C TYR A 55 11.74 15.84 -18.82
N HIS A 56 12.05 17.14 -18.63
CA HIS A 56 11.33 18.24 -19.29
C HIS A 56 11.43 18.13 -20.82
N GLN A 57 12.64 17.91 -21.36
CA GLN A 57 12.84 17.70 -22.80
C GLN A 57 12.03 16.53 -23.38
N LEU A 58 11.85 15.46 -22.61
CA LEU A 58 11.04 14.31 -23.01
C LEU A 58 9.55 14.66 -23.01
N LEU A 59 9.05 15.36 -21.99
CA LEU A 59 7.65 15.77 -21.93
C LEU A 59 7.27 16.81 -22.98
N GLU A 60 8.13 17.78 -23.28
CA GLU A 60 7.94 18.72 -24.39
C GLU A 60 7.72 18.01 -25.73
N LYS A 61 8.33 16.83 -25.89
CA LYS A 61 8.22 15.96 -27.08
C LYS A 61 7.15 14.87 -26.93
N VAL A 62 6.30 14.94 -25.89
CA VAL A 62 5.23 13.97 -25.60
C VAL A 62 5.75 12.53 -25.42
N ARG A 63 7.02 12.36 -25.00
CA ARG A 63 7.66 11.06 -24.74
C ARG A 63 7.34 10.54 -23.33
N ILE A 64 6.04 10.41 -23.00
CA ILE A 64 5.53 10.14 -21.65
C ILE A 64 6.17 8.89 -21.01
N ARG A 65 6.31 7.80 -21.78
CA ARG A 65 6.87 6.54 -21.28
C ARG A 65 8.36 6.66 -20.94
N ASP A 66 9.11 7.42 -21.73
CA ASP A 66 10.55 7.60 -21.51
C ASP A 66 10.78 8.62 -20.39
N ALA A 67 9.94 9.65 -20.30
CA ALA A 67 9.91 10.59 -19.17
C ALA A 67 9.62 9.85 -17.84
N LEU A 68 8.66 8.91 -17.83
CA LEU A 68 8.39 8.05 -16.67
C LEU A 68 9.60 7.19 -16.26
N ARG A 69 10.46 6.78 -17.20
CA ARG A 69 11.68 6.04 -16.88
C ARG A 69 12.76 6.94 -16.29
N SER A 70 12.94 8.14 -16.83
CA SER A 70 13.81 9.15 -16.20
C SER A 70 13.34 9.45 -14.77
N ILE A 71 12.02 9.50 -14.51
CA ILE A 71 11.48 9.59 -13.14
C ILE A 71 11.88 8.40 -12.27
N LEU A 72 11.88 7.16 -12.76
CA LEU A 72 12.29 6.01 -11.95
C LEU A 72 13.79 6.00 -11.64
N THR A 73 14.60 6.62 -12.50
CA THR A 73 16.01 6.91 -12.25
C THR A 73 16.16 7.98 -11.17
N ILE A 74 15.42 9.10 -11.28
CA ILE A 74 15.39 10.18 -10.28
C ILE A 74 14.70 9.73 -9.00
N SER A 75 13.79 8.78 -9.01
CA SER A 75 13.08 8.24 -7.84
C SER A 75 14.02 7.54 -6.87
N ARG A 76 15.20 7.13 -7.34
CA ARG A 76 16.31 6.75 -6.48
C ARG A 76 16.79 7.95 -5.63
N HIS A 77 16.44 9.19 -6.01
CA HIS A 77 16.99 10.49 -5.58
C HIS A 77 16.02 11.71 -5.45
N GLY A 78 14.70 11.71 -5.73
CA GLY A 78 13.91 12.96 -5.63
C GLY A 78 12.39 12.90 -5.85
N ASN A 79 11.65 13.64 -5.01
CA ASN A 79 10.24 13.47 -4.66
C ASN A 79 9.21 14.37 -5.40
N GLN A 80 9.65 15.39 -6.14
CA GLN A 80 8.74 16.48 -6.57
C GLN A 80 8.00 16.23 -7.91
N TYR A 81 8.11 15.03 -8.48
CA TYR A 81 7.86 14.79 -9.91
C TYR A 81 6.78 13.75 -10.24
N ILE A 82 6.11 13.22 -9.21
CA ILE A 82 5.06 12.19 -9.35
C ILE A 82 3.72 12.79 -9.78
N GLN A 83 3.51 14.09 -9.59
CA GLN A 83 2.23 14.77 -9.81
C GLN A 83 1.54 14.46 -11.16
N PRO A 84 2.21 14.54 -12.32
CA PRO A 84 1.54 14.29 -13.60
C PRO A 84 1.17 12.81 -13.84
N TYR A 85 1.72 11.87 -13.05
CA TYR A 85 1.50 10.42 -13.22
C TYR A 85 0.66 9.80 -12.10
N MET A 86 0.83 10.24 -10.86
CA MET A 86 0.06 9.78 -9.69
C MET A 86 -0.32 10.98 -8.79
N PRO A 87 -1.32 11.77 -9.19
CA PRO A 87 -1.68 13.01 -8.48
C PRO A 87 -2.07 12.77 -7.01
N THR A 88 -2.77 11.67 -6.71
CA THR A 88 -3.14 11.31 -5.34
C THR A 88 -1.94 11.00 -4.45
N VAL A 89 -0.94 10.30 -5.02
CA VAL A 89 0.31 9.98 -4.29
C VAL A 89 1.12 11.26 -4.08
N SER A 90 1.21 12.12 -5.10
CA SER A 90 1.84 13.45 -4.98
C SER A 90 1.19 14.28 -3.87
N ALA A 91 -0.14 14.33 -3.82
CA ALA A 91 -0.87 15.06 -2.77
C ALA A 91 -0.63 14.46 -1.36
N THR A 92 -0.54 13.12 -1.26
CA THR A 92 -0.25 12.44 0.00
C THR A 92 1.17 12.77 0.47
N ILE A 93 2.15 12.75 -0.43
CA ILE A 93 3.53 13.17 -0.14
C ILE A 93 3.56 14.63 0.31
N ALA A 94 2.88 15.52 -0.42
CA ALA A 94 2.81 16.94 -0.09
C ALA A 94 2.21 17.17 1.31
N ALA A 95 1.16 16.43 1.68
CA ALA A 95 0.57 16.47 3.00
C ALA A 95 1.51 15.95 4.09
N GLN A 96 2.19 14.82 3.85
CA GLN A 96 3.15 14.26 4.82
C GLN A 96 4.36 15.18 5.04
N LEU A 97 4.82 15.90 4.03
CA LEU A 97 5.95 16.83 4.12
C LEU A 97 5.55 18.26 4.45
N GLN A 98 4.25 18.57 4.53
CA GLN A 98 3.71 19.92 4.70
C GLN A 98 4.28 20.91 3.67
N LEU A 99 4.33 20.50 2.41
CA LEU A 99 4.87 21.33 1.32
C LEU A 99 4.01 22.59 1.11
N PRO A 100 4.61 23.79 0.99
CA PRO A 100 3.87 25.00 0.68
C PRO A 100 3.12 24.89 -0.66
N PRO A 101 1.85 25.35 -0.77
CA PRO A 101 1.06 25.25 -2.00
C PRO A 101 1.75 25.77 -3.29
N PRO A 102 2.56 26.85 -3.27
CA PRO A 102 3.27 27.32 -4.46
C PRO A 102 4.27 26.29 -5.00
N ALA A 103 4.91 25.50 -4.11
CA ALA A 103 5.93 24.51 -4.47
C ALA A 103 5.36 23.25 -5.14
N CYS A 104 4.04 23.03 -5.07
CA CYS A 104 3.34 21.89 -5.66
C CYS A 104 2.73 22.20 -7.02
N SER A 105 2.71 23.47 -7.44
CA SER A 105 1.96 23.94 -8.61
C SER A 105 2.83 24.18 -9.84
N ILE A 106 4.13 24.37 -9.65
CA ILE A 106 5.08 24.66 -10.72
C ILE A 106 6.26 23.71 -10.59
N LEU A 107 6.66 23.16 -11.73
CA LEU A 107 7.76 22.24 -11.82
C LEU A 107 8.94 22.94 -12.52
N PRO A 108 9.87 23.53 -11.76
CA PRO A 108 11.01 24.23 -12.35
C PRO A 108 11.92 23.26 -13.11
N THR A 109 12.77 23.81 -13.98
CA THR A 109 13.81 23.05 -14.68
C THR A 109 15.03 22.75 -13.80
N ASP A 110 15.20 23.52 -12.72
CA ASP A 110 16.28 23.36 -11.77
C ASP A 110 15.78 22.75 -10.46
N PHE A 111 16.64 21.97 -9.80
CA PHE A 111 16.31 21.37 -8.52
C PHE A 111 16.43 22.42 -7.40
N LEU A 112 15.28 22.82 -6.84
CA LEU A 112 15.20 23.82 -5.78
C LEU A 112 15.02 23.16 -4.41
N CYS A 113 15.66 23.74 -3.39
CA CYS A 113 15.40 23.37 -2.00
C CYS A 113 14.03 23.92 -1.58
N THR A 114 12.98 23.10 -1.67
CA THR A 114 11.61 23.50 -1.28
C THR A 114 11.32 23.31 0.21
N LEU A 115 12.22 22.63 0.93
CA LEU A 115 12.12 22.37 2.36
C LEU A 115 13.39 22.90 3.02
N PRO A 116 13.42 24.18 3.46
CA PRO A 116 14.58 24.77 4.10
C PRO A 116 14.83 24.18 5.50
N ALA A 117 16.02 24.43 6.05
CA ALA A 117 16.35 24.08 7.43
C ALA A 117 15.33 24.70 8.41
N GLY A 118 14.91 23.93 9.41
CA GLY A 118 13.87 24.31 10.37
C GLY A 118 12.43 24.08 9.89
N HIS A 119 12.20 23.69 8.63
CA HIS A 119 10.86 23.33 8.15
C HIS A 119 10.33 22.10 8.91
N GLN A 120 9.07 22.16 9.38
CA GLN A 120 8.44 21.05 10.08
C GLN A 120 7.66 20.15 9.11
N ILE A 121 8.01 18.87 9.08
CA ILE A 121 7.24 17.85 8.35
C ILE A 121 6.09 17.31 9.21
N GLY A 122 5.08 16.75 8.55
CA GLY A 122 3.95 16.08 9.20
C GLY A 122 4.25 14.62 9.55
N THR A 123 3.18 13.88 9.81
CA THR A 123 3.27 12.45 10.13
C THR A 123 3.51 11.64 8.87
N VAL A 124 4.64 10.94 8.83
CA VAL A 124 5.01 10.08 7.70
C VAL A 124 4.30 8.73 7.77
N SER A 125 3.85 8.22 6.63
CA SER A 125 3.18 6.92 6.53
C SER A 125 3.51 6.21 5.21
N PRO A 126 3.53 4.86 5.17
CA PRO A 126 3.91 4.13 3.96
C PRO A 126 3.04 4.47 2.75
N LEU A 127 3.67 4.92 1.66
CA LEU A 127 2.96 5.36 0.45
C LEU A 127 2.35 4.23 -0.40
N PHE A 128 3.00 3.07 -0.45
CA PHE A 128 2.57 1.95 -1.29
C PHE A 128 2.40 0.71 -0.43
N GLN A 129 1.42 -0.12 -0.80
CA GLN A 129 1.22 -1.44 -0.24
C GLN A 129 1.75 -2.50 -1.20
N LYS A 130 2.25 -3.60 -0.62
CA LYS A 130 2.67 -4.76 -1.38
C LYS A 130 1.44 -5.42 -1.99
N LEU A 131 1.50 -5.68 -3.29
CA LEU A 131 0.52 -6.54 -3.95
C LEU A 131 0.90 -8.00 -3.71
N GLU A 132 0.00 -8.74 -3.07
CA GLU A 132 0.15 -10.17 -2.82
C GLU A 132 -0.31 -11.00 -4.02
N ASN A 133 0.31 -12.16 -4.21
CA ASN A 133 0.01 -13.04 -5.34
C ASN A 133 -1.45 -13.49 -5.34
N ASP A 134 -2.02 -13.78 -4.16
CA ASP A 134 -3.40 -14.24 -4.02
C ASP A 134 -4.42 -13.18 -4.46
N GLN A 135 -4.15 -11.90 -4.16
CA GLN A 135 -5.01 -10.80 -4.59
C GLN A 135 -4.99 -10.65 -6.12
N ILE A 136 -3.82 -10.81 -6.74
CA ILE A 136 -3.69 -10.76 -8.19
C ILE A 136 -4.39 -11.93 -8.84
N GLU A 137 -4.24 -13.15 -8.32
CA GLU A 137 -4.89 -14.32 -8.88
C GLU A 137 -6.42 -14.20 -8.79
N SER A 138 -6.93 -13.71 -7.65
CA SER A 138 -8.35 -13.39 -7.49
C SER A 138 -8.84 -12.36 -8.50
N LEU A 139 -8.10 -11.26 -8.70
CA LEU A 139 -8.45 -10.23 -9.68
C LEU A 139 -8.35 -10.75 -11.13
N ARG A 140 -7.36 -11.58 -11.42
CA ARG A 140 -7.18 -12.21 -12.73
C ARG A 140 -8.33 -13.16 -13.04
N GLN A 141 -8.77 -13.95 -12.06
CA GLN A 141 -9.95 -14.80 -12.20
C GLN A 141 -11.22 -13.96 -12.38
N ARG A 142 -11.35 -12.86 -11.62
CA ARG A 142 -12.52 -11.98 -11.68
C ARG A 142 -12.65 -11.22 -12.99
N PHE A 143 -11.54 -10.74 -13.57
CA PHE A 143 -11.56 -9.83 -14.72
C PHE A 143 -10.90 -10.40 -15.99
N GLY A 144 -10.38 -11.63 -15.96
CA GLY A 144 -9.68 -12.27 -17.08
C GLY A 144 -10.59 -12.84 -18.19
N GLY A 145 -11.85 -12.41 -18.25
CA GLY A 145 -12.81 -12.84 -19.28
C GLY A 145 -13.44 -14.22 -19.07
N GLY A 146 -13.02 -14.98 -18.05
CA GLY A 146 -13.62 -16.26 -17.65
C GLY A 146 -14.95 -16.15 -16.89
N GLN A 147 -15.39 -14.93 -16.56
CA GLN A 147 -16.77 -14.69 -16.15
C GLN A 147 -17.64 -14.74 -17.41
N ALA A 148 -17.93 -15.97 -17.85
CA ALA A 148 -18.96 -16.21 -18.83
C ALA A 148 -20.24 -15.47 -18.38
N LYS A 149 -20.82 -14.71 -19.31
CA LYS A 149 -22.10 -14.04 -19.16
C LYS A 149 -23.10 -14.96 -18.46
N ALA A 150 -23.48 -14.62 -17.22
CA ALA A 150 -24.79 -14.99 -16.73
C ALA A 150 -25.82 -14.12 -17.49
N SER A 151 -26.15 -14.53 -18.71
CA SER A 151 -27.33 -14.03 -19.40
C SER A 151 -28.55 -14.76 -18.81
N PRO A 152 -29.66 -14.08 -18.50
CA PRO A 152 -30.81 -14.72 -17.89
C PRO A 152 -31.60 -15.50 -18.94
N LYS A 153 -31.66 -16.84 -18.83
CA LYS A 153 -32.68 -17.70 -19.46
C LYS A 153 -32.57 -19.16 -19.00
N PRO A 154 -33.67 -19.91 -19.06
CA PRO A 154 -34.66 -20.09 -18.00
C PRO A 154 -34.39 -21.35 -17.17
N ALA A 155 -34.97 -21.37 -15.96
CA ALA A 155 -34.87 -22.42 -14.97
C ALA A 155 -34.96 -23.85 -15.55
N VAL A 156 -33.93 -24.65 -15.28
CA VAL A 156 -34.12 -26.07 -14.95
C VAL A 156 -33.34 -26.32 -13.67
N VAL A 157 -34.12 -26.69 -12.67
CA VAL A 157 -33.76 -26.84 -11.27
C VAL A 157 -32.99 -28.15 -11.11
N GLU A 158 -31.70 -28.06 -10.80
CA GLU A 158 -31.03 -29.09 -10.00
C GLU A 158 -30.56 -28.47 -8.69
N THR A 159 -31.11 -29.02 -7.63
CA THR A 159 -31.19 -28.56 -6.26
C THR A 159 -29.84 -28.58 -5.55
N VAL A 160 -29.26 -27.41 -5.31
CA VAL A 160 -28.56 -27.11 -4.07
C VAL A 160 -29.44 -26.11 -3.33
N THR A 161 -29.98 -26.54 -2.20
CA THR A 161 -31.04 -25.87 -1.44
C THR A 161 -30.65 -24.44 -1.01
N ALA A 162 -31.60 -23.50 -1.13
CA ALA A 162 -31.50 -22.10 -0.68
C ALA A 162 -31.08 -21.92 0.80
N ALA A 163 -31.13 -22.99 1.59
CA ALA A 163 -30.64 -23.04 2.96
C ALA A 163 -29.11 -22.88 3.06
N GLY A 164 -28.33 -23.41 2.10
CA GLY A 164 -26.86 -23.42 2.16
C GLY A 164 -26.23 -22.04 2.00
N SER A 165 -26.75 -21.21 1.09
CA SER A 165 -26.24 -19.85 0.88
C SER A 165 -26.54 -18.91 2.04
N GLN A 166 -27.70 -19.07 2.68
CA GLN A 166 -28.05 -18.30 3.89
C GLN A 166 -27.21 -18.76 5.09
N GLN A 167 -26.96 -20.06 5.23
CA GLN A 167 -26.14 -20.61 6.31
C GLN A 167 -24.69 -20.09 6.25
N ILE A 168 -24.10 -20.02 5.05
CA ILE A 168 -22.73 -19.51 4.86
C ILE A 168 -22.65 -18.01 5.20
N GLN A 169 -23.65 -17.21 4.78
CA GLN A 169 -23.72 -15.79 5.09
C GLN A 169 -23.83 -15.55 6.61
N VAL A 170 -24.72 -16.29 7.28
CA VAL A 170 -24.91 -16.22 8.75
C VAL A 170 -23.64 -16.63 9.50
N LEU A 171 -22.93 -17.67 9.02
CA LEU A 171 -21.66 -18.10 9.63
C LEU A 171 -20.53 -17.08 9.47
N MET A 172 -20.47 -16.35 8.34
CA MET A 172 -19.51 -15.25 8.15
C MET A 172 -19.78 -14.07 9.09
N ASP A 173 -21.05 -13.69 9.23
CA ASP A 173 -21.44 -12.58 10.12
C ASP A 173 -21.13 -12.92 11.58
N GLU A 174 -21.41 -14.16 12.00
CA GLU A 174 -21.13 -14.63 13.36
C GLU A 174 -19.62 -14.75 13.63
N MET A 175 -18.84 -15.17 12.64
CA MET A 175 -17.36 -15.17 12.73
C MET A 175 -16.81 -13.75 12.90
N THR A 176 -17.41 -12.76 12.24
CA THR A 176 -17.00 -11.35 12.35
C THR A 176 -17.30 -10.79 13.73
N LYS A 177 -18.49 -11.06 14.27
CA LYS A 177 -18.87 -10.68 15.64
C LYS A 177 -17.95 -11.31 16.67
N GLN A 178 -17.71 -12.62 16.55
CA GLN A 178 -16.86 -13.37 17.47
C GLN A 178 -15.40 -12.88 17.43
N GLY A 179 -14.90 -12.49 16.25
CA GLY A 179 -13.58 -11.88 16.09
C GLY A 179 -13.46 -10.53 16.79
N ASN A 180 -14.53 -9.71 16.79
CA ASN A 180 -14.56 -8.43 17.49
C ASN A 180 -14.57 -8.62 19.02
N ILE A 181 -15.35 -9.58 19.53
CA ILE A 181 -15.39 -9.91 20.97
C ILE A 181 -13.99 -10.33 21.47
N VAL A 182 -13.28 -11.18 20.73
CA VAL A 182 -11.91 -11.59 21.10
C VAL A 182 -10.93 -10.41 21.07
N ARG A 183 -11.07 -9.48 20.13
CA ARG A 183 -10.24 -8.26 20.07
C ARG A 183 -10.53 -7.34 21.26
N GLU A 184 -11.80 -7.19 21.62
CA GLU A 184 -12.25 -6.34 22.72
C GLU A 184 -11.85 -6.92 24.08
N LEU A 185 -12.03 -8.22 24.32
CA LEU A 185 -11.55 -8.89 25.54
C LEU A 185 -10.03 -8.82 25.71
N LYS A 186 -9.27 -8.86 24.60
CA LYS A 186 -7.82 -8.66 24.62
C LYS A 186 -7.44 -7.20 24.90
N ALA A 187 -8.21 -6.24 24.37
CA ALA A 187 -8.00 -4.81 24.64
C ALA A 187 -8.31 -4.46 26.10
N GLN A 188 -9.35 -5.08 26.69
CA GLN A 188 -9.77 -4.89 28.07
C GLN A 188 -8.95 -5.69 29.10
N LYS A 189 -7.90 -6.42 28.68
CA LYS A 189 -7.09 -7.31 29.53
C LYS A 189 -7.93 -8.29 30.35
N ALA A 190 -8.99 -8.83 29.75
CA ALA A 190 -9.86 -9.82 30.36
C ALA A 190 -9.11 -11.12 30.71
N ASP A 191 -9.72 -11.96 31.55
CA ASP A 191 -9.11 -13.17 32.05
C ASP A 191 -8.68 -14.11 30.90
N LYS A 192 -7.49 -14.72 31.07
CA LYS A 192 -6.88 -15.56 30.02
C LYS A 192 -7.74 -16.77 29.65
N ASN A 193 -8.53 -17.29 30.59
CA ASN A 193 -9.44 -18.40 30.33
C ASN A 193 -10.66 -17.95 29.53
N GLN A 194 -11.16 -16.73 29.76
CA GLN A 194 -12.25 -16.14 28.98
C GLN A 194 -11.82 -15.88 27.54
N VAL A 195 -10.63 -15.30 27.33
CA VAL A 195 -10.07 -15.11 25.98
C VAL A 195 -9.85 -16.45 25.27
N ALA A 196 -9.38 -17.48 25.98
CA ALA A 196 -9.17 -18.81 25.41
C ALA A 196 -10.49 -19.49 24.99
N ALA A 197 -11.55 -19.36 25.79
CA ALA A 197 -12.88 -19.90 25.47
C ALA A 197 -13.47 -19.25 24.21
N GLU A 198 -13.38 -17.93 24.08
CA GLU A 198 -13.93 -17.22 22.91
C GLU A 198 -13.09 -17.43 21.63
N VAL A 199 -11.77 -17.65 21.76
CA VAL A 199 -10.90 -18.07 20.65
C VAL A 199 -11.23 -19.49 20.18
N ALA A 200 -11.59 -20.40 21.09
CA ALA A 200 -12.00 -21.76 20.73
C ALA A 200 -13.32 -21.76 19.92
N LYS A 201 -14.29 -20.92 20.30
CA LYS A 201 -15.52 -20.72 19.51
C LYS A 201 -15.23 -20.17 18.12
N LEU A 202 -14.32 -19.21 17.99
CA LEU A 202 -13.92 -18.65 16.70
C LEU A 202 -13.28 -19.71 15.77
N LEU A 203 -12.49 -20.62 16.34
CA LEU A 203 -11.90 -21.73 15.60
C LEU A 203 -12.95 -22.74 15.12
N GLU A 204 -13.95 -23.04 15.94
CA GLU A 204 -15.03 -23.96 15.57
C GLU A 204 -15.93 -23.35 14.47
N LEU A 205 -16.28 -22.06 14.58
CA LEU A 205 -17.02 -21.36 13.52
C LEU A 205 -16.26 -21.37 12.19
N LYS A 206 -14.93 -21.18 12.23
CA LYS A 206 -14.07 -21.26 11.04
C LYS A 206 -14.05 -22.67 10.43
N LYS A 207 -14.11 -23.71 11.26
CA LYS A 207 -14.19 -25.11 10.81
C LYS A 207 -15.54 -25.42 10.16
N GLN A 208 -16.64 -24.92 10.74
CA GLN A 208 -17.99 -25.08 10.17
C GLN A 208 -18.14 -24.35 8.83
N LEU A 209 -17.55 -23.16 8.70
CA LEU A 209 -17.52 -22.43 7.44
C LEU A 209 -16.70 -23.17 6.37
N ALA A 210 -15.54 -23.73 6.72
CA ALA A 210 -14.74 -24.53 5.79
C ALA A 210 -15.45 -25.81 5.32
N LEU A 211 -16.19 -26.49 6.21
CA LEU A 211 -17.05 -27.63 5.89
C LEU A 211 -18.20 -27.25 4.95
N ALA A 212 -18.81 -26.07 5.15
CA ALA A 212 -19.89 -25.57 4.30
C ALA A 212 -19.42 -25.08 2.92
N GLU A 213 -18.17 -24.56 2.82
CA GLU A 213 -17.58 -24.08 1.56
C GLU A 213 -16.84 -25.15 0.74
N GLY A 214 -16.66 -26.37 1.27
CA GLY A 214 -16.02 -27.47 0.54
C GLY A 214 -14.50 -27.32 0.30
N LYS A 215 -13.80 -26.47 1.06
CA LYS A 215 -12.33 -26.31 0.98
C LYS A 215 -11.59 -27.21 2.00
N PRO A 216 -10.40 -27.75 1.66
CA PRO A 216 -9.61 -28.55 2.60
C PRO A 216 -9.05 -27.70 3.75
N LEU A 217 -9.10 -28.26 4.96
CA LEU A 217 -8.72 -27.63 6.23
C LEU A 217 -7.20 -27.48 6.35
N ASP A 218 -6.68 -26.25 6.26
CA ASP A 218 -5.32 -25.94 6.70
C ASP A 218 -5.28 -25.85 8.23
N THR A 219 -4.61 -26.82 8.85
CA THR A 219 -4.35 -26.84 10.30
C THR A 219 -3.18 -25.91 10.64
N PRO A 220 -3.27 -25.09 11.71
CA PRO A 220 -2.19 -24.19 12.10
C PRO A 220 -0.99 -24.97 12.67
N LYS A 221 0.17 -24.85 12.02
CA LYS A 221 1.49 -25.30 12.53
C LYS A 221 1.76 -24.70 13.91
N GLY A 222 1.82 -25.57 14.93
CA GLY A 222 2.23 -25.21 16.29
C GLY A 222 3.69 -24.78 16.35
N LYS A 223 3.97 -23.66 17.03
CA LYS A 223 5.31 -23.33 17.52
C LYS A 223 5.58 -24.13 18.80
N LYS A 224 6.31 -25.24 18.68
CA LYS A 224 7.01 -25.86 19.82
C LYS A 224 8.19 -24.97 20.20
N LYS A 225 8.25 -24.63 21.49
CA LYS A 225 9.45 -24.16 22.20
C LYS A 225 10.59 -25.15 22.00
N LYS A 226 11.79 -24.63 21.75
CA LYS A 226 13.02 -25.15 22.35
C LYS A 226 13.94 -23.96 22.60
#